data_AF-A0A7W1GGQ9-F1
#
_entry.id   AF-A0A7W1GGQ9-F1
#
_cell.length_a   1.000
_cell.length_b   1.000
_cell.length_c   1.000
_cell.angle_alpha   90.00
_cell.angle_beta   90.00
_cell.angle_gamma   90.00
#
_symmetry.space_group_name_H-M   'P 1'
#
loop_
_entity.id
_entity.type
_entity.pdbx_description
1 polymer ?
#
loop_
_entity_poly.entity_id
_entity_poly.type
_entity_poly.pdbx_seq_one_letter_code
_entity_poly.pdbx_strand_id
1 'polypeptide(L)'
;MRAYSVWVPILKSDVEGTVAQATMQLHDERVSHFWDAGGELVKGYSRVMKFGDEQPAWDIYFVFDRDAEWKGEPPAPAFWMHQLKLAPEKRFDGERLAAEINKLLQSAGQRCLVPRAGAIRDPRHERNHQDGHRR
;
A
#
# COMPACT_ATOMS: atom_id res chain seq x y z
N MET A 1 -8.48 3.49 3.93
CA MET A 1 -7.07 3.74 3.57
C MET A 1 -6.41 4.43 4.75
N ARG A 2 -5.14 4.17 5.02
CA ARG A 2 -4.33 4.95 5.95
C ARG A 2 -3.23 5.68 5.16
N ALA A 3 -2.95 6.92 5.52
CA ALA A 3 -1.85 7.68 4.95
C ALA A 3 -0.85 8.01 6.06
N TYR A 4 0.43 7.89 5.73
CA TYR A 4 1.52 8.20 6.65
C TYR A 4 2.45 9.18 5.95
N SER A 5 2.75 10.29 6.62
CA SER A 5 3.69 11.29 6.14
C SER A 5 4.86 11.33 7.12
N VAL A 6 6.07 11.11 6.61
CA VAL A 6 7.29 11.10 7.42
C VAL A 6 8.18 12.24 6.97
N TRP A 7 8.39 13.17 7.89
CA TRP A 7 9.23 14.35 7.71
C TRP A 7 10.66 13.99 8.11
N VAL A 8 11.63 14.44 7.32
CA VAL A 8 13.04 14.05 7.44
C VAL A 8 13.95 15.27 7.26
N PRO A 9 15.12 15.32 7.93
CA PRO A 9 16.06 16.42 7.78
C PRO A 9 16.89 16.28 6.49
N ILE A 10 16.40 16.79 5.36
CA ILE A 10 17.15 16.73 4.10
C ILE A 10 17.98 17.99 3.89
N LEU A 11 17.37 19.15 4.11
CA LEU A 11 18.03 20.44 4.07
C LEU A 11 18.52 20.84 5.47
N LYS A 12 19.53 21.70 5.54
CA LYS A 12 20.08 22.20 6.82
C LYS A 12 19.04 22.92 7.68
N SER A 13 17.99 23.44 7.06
CA SER A 13 16.87 24.13 7.73
C SER A 13 15.79 23.17 8.25
N ASP A 14 15.83 21.90 7.85
CA ASP A 14 14.83 20.93 8.25
C ASP A 14 15.12 20.46 9.67
N VAL A 15 14.31 20.94 10.60
CA VAL A 15 14.40 20.64 12.03
C VAL A 15 13.02 20.26 12.53
N GLU A 16 12.94 19.46 13.60
CA GLU A 16 11.65 18.99 14.13
C GLU A 16 10.67 20.14 14.42
N GLY A 17 11.18 21.29 14.88
CA GLY A 17 10.37 22.48 15.17
C GLY A 17 9.61 23.06 13.96
N THR A 18 10.02 22.75 12.72
CA THR A 18 9.31 23.20 11.51
C THR A 18 8.23 22.23 11.05
N VAL A 19 8.20 21.00 11.59
CA VAL A 19 7.24 19.95 11.21
C VAL A 19 5.80 20.41 11.39
N ALA A 20 5.48 21.09 12.49
CA ALA A 20 4.12 21.57 12.76
C ALA A 20 3.58 22.52 11.68
N GLN A 21 4.45 23.30 11.03
CA GLN A 21 4.05 24.12 9.88
C GLN A 21 3.90 23.28 8.61
N ALA A 22 4.79 22.31 8.40
CA ALA A 22 4.76 21.43 7.25
C ALA A 22 3.49 20.56 7.21
N THR A 23 3.01 20.08 8.36
CA THR A 23 1.77 19.28 8.46
C THR A 23 0.52 20.04 8.03
N MET A 24 0.51 21.38 8.11
CA MET A 24 -0.63 22.19 7.67
C MET A 24 -0.93 22.05 6.18
N GLN A 25 0.08 21.71 5.37
CA GLN A 25 -0.07 21.46 3.93
C GLN A 25 -0.83 20.16 3.63
N LEU A 26 -0.96 19.26 4.61
CA LEU A 26 -1.59 17.96 4.47
C LEU A 26 -2.54 17.69 5.65
N HIS A 27 -3.54 18.56 5.82
CA HIS A 27 -4.45 18.60 6.98
C HIS A 27 -5.62 17.59 6.94
N ASP A 28 -5.39 16.37 6.44
CA ASP A 28 -6.42 15.33 6.37
C ASP A 28 -6.35 14.41 7.61
N GLU A 29 -7.48 14.15 8.26
CA GLU A 29 -7.57 13.34 9.49
C GLU A 29 -7.07 11.89 9.33
N ARG A 30 -6.99 11.39 8.09
CA ARG A 30 -6.51 10.04 7.78
C ARG A 30 -4.99 9.99 7.66
N VAL A 31 -4.31 11.13 7.74
CA VAL A 31 -2.86 11.25 7.65
C VAL A 31 -2.27 11.28 9.06
N SER A 32 -1.42 10.31 9.36
CA SER A 32 -0.57 10.37 10.55
C SER A 32 0.81 10.89 10.17
N HIS A 33 1.32 11.84 10.94
CA HIS A 33 2.61 12.48 10.70
C HIS A 33 3.67 11.97 11.68
N PHE A 34 4.89 11.77 11.19
CA PHE A 34 6.04 11.35 11.98
C PHE A 34 7.26 12.19 11.64
N TRP A 35 8.13 12.40 12.61
CA TRP A 35 9.46 12.95 12.41
C TRP A 35 10.50 11.84 12.49
N ASP A 36 11.35 11.73 11.49
CA ASP A 36 12.48 10.81 11.45
C ASP A 36 13.78 11.61 11.46
N ALA A 37 14.24 11.96 12.66
CA ALA A 37 15.46 12.72 12.90
C ALA A 37 16.71 12.03 12.30
N GLY A 38 16.69 10.70 12.22
CA GLY A 38 17.82 9.91 11.71
C GLY A 38 17.86 9.79 10.19
N GLY A 39 16.75 10.10 9.51
CA GLY A 39 16.58 9.84 8.08
C GLY A 39 16.65 8.35 7.73
N GLU A 40 16.32 7.46 8.68
CA GLU A 40 16.38 6.01 8.50
C GLU A 40 15.43 5.53 7.39
N LEU A 41 14.27 6.17 7.24
CA LEU A 41 13.31 5.84 6.19
C LEU A 41 13.88 6.13 4.80
N VAL A 42 14.53 7.29 4.65
CA VAL A 42 15.19 7.70 3.40
C VAL A 42 16.30 6.73 3.06
N LYS A 43 17.17 6.37 4.03
CA LYS A 43 18.25 5.40 3.83
C LYS A 43 17.71 4.03 3.42
N GLY A 44 16.66 3.56 4.11
CA GLY A 44 16.02 2.27 3.82
C GLY A 44 15.46 2.22 2.40
N TYR A 45 14.68 3.21 1.99
CA TYR A 45 14.08 3.22 0.65
C TYR A 45 15.07 3.58 -0.46
N SER A 46 16.11 4.39 -0.20
CA SER A 46 17.19 4.57 -1.18
C SER A 46 17.84 3.23 -1.54
N ARG A 47 18.03 2.33 -0.56
CA ARG A 47 18.53 0.96 -0.82
C ARG A 47 17.53 0.10 -1.60
N VAL A 48 16.28 0.03 -1.14
CA VAL A 48 15.22 -0.79 -1.77
C VAL A 48 14.98 -0.36 -3.22
N MET A 49 14.95 0.95 -3.46
CA MET A 49 14.69 1.53 -4.78
C MET A 49 15.95 1.66 -5.64
N LYS A 50 17.13 1.36 -5.08
CA LYS A 50 18.45 1.52 -5.72
C LYS A 50 18.67 2.95 -6.23
N PHE A 51 18.23 3.95 -5.46
CA PHE A 51 18.62 5.33 -5.71
C PHE A 51 20.09 5.50 -5.31
N GLY A 52 20.86 6.22 -6.13
CA GLY A 52 22.27 6.51 -5.80
C GLY A 52 22.39 7.42 -4.57
N ASP A 53 23.57 7.42 -3.94
CA ASP A 53 23.83 8.23 -2.73
C ASP A 53 23.66 9.74 -2.95
N GLU A 54 23.78 10.21 -4.20
CA GLU A 54 23.55 11.61 -4.59
C GLU A 54 22.05 11.96 -4.72
N GLN A 55 21.16 10.99 -4.61
CA GLN A 55 19.72 11.12 -4.83
C GLN A 55 18.92 10.48 -3.68
N PRO A 56 18.90 11.11 -2.50
CA PRO A 56 18.11 10.60 -1.37
C PRO A 56 16.63 10.47 -1.75
N ALA A 57 15.96 9.48 -1.16
CA ALA A 57 14.53 9.22 -1.35
C ALA A 57 13.63 10.26 -0.63
N TRP A 58 13.70 11.55 -1.01
CA TRP A 58 12.85 12.62 -0.46
C TRP A 58 11.85 13.16 -1.49
N ASP A 59 10.71 13.69 -1.04
CA ASP A 59 9.54 14.01 -1.88
C ASP A 59 9.06 12.86 -2.78
N ILE A 60 8.90 11.69 -2.16
CA ILE A 60 8.46 10.45 -2.80
C ILE A 60 7.16 9.96 -2.18
N TYR A 61 6.25 9.50 -3.03
CA TYR A 61 4.97 8.90 -2.66
C TYR A 61 5.05 7.42 -2.93
N PHE A 62 4.97 6.62 -1.86
CA PHE A 62 4.93 5.17 -1.95
C PHE A 62 3.52 4.64 -1.71
N VAL A 63 3.09 3.70 -2.53
CA VAL A 63 1.83 2.99 -2.39
C VAL A 63 2.13 1.52 -2.18
N PHE A 64 1.62 0.99 -1.08
CA PHE A 64 1.77 -0.41 -0.69
C PHE A 64 0.43 -1.12 -0.80
N ASP A 65 0.48 -2.39 -1.19
CA ASP A 65 -0.69 -3.26 -1.06
C ASP A 65 -0.88 -3.71 0.40
N ARG A 66 -1.95 -4.48 0.63
CA ARG A 66 -2.33 -4.94 1.98
C ARG A 66 -1.39 -6.03 2.54
N ASP A 67 -0.60 -6.66 1.68
CA ASP A 67 0.26 -7.80 2.00
C ASP A 67 1.72 -7.34 2.24
N ALA A 68 1.99 -6.04 2.05
CA ALA A 68 3.26 -5.40 2.35
C ALA A 68 3.60 -5.44 3.86
N GLU A 69 4.76 -6.01 4.17
CA GLU A 69 5.22 -6.24 5.54
C GLU A 69 6.72 -5.97 5.64
N TRP A 70 7.15 -5.38 6.76
CA TRP A 70 8.58 -5.19 7.07
C TRP A 70 9.16 -6.50 7.61
N LYS A 71 10.05 -7.14 6.84
CA LYS A 71 10.73 -8.40 7.22
C LYS A 71 12.24 -8.18 7.38
N GLY A 72 12.59 -7.21 8.22
CA GLY A 72 13.97 -6.75 8.43
C GLY A 72 14.39 -5.60 7.51
N GLU A 73 13.85 -5.53 6.30
CA GLU A 73 13.95 -4.37 5.41
C GLU A 73 12.54 -3.83 5.05
N PRO A 74 12.43 -2.54 4.70
CA PRO A 74 11.18 -2.00 4.19
C PRO A 74 10.76 -2.72 2.89
N PRO A 75 9.47 -3.02 2.70
CA PRO A 75 8.97 -3.72 1.52
C PRO A 75 9.12 -2.84 0.28
N ALA A 76 9.22 -3.46 -0.89
CA ALA A 76 9.11 -2.74 -2.14
C ALA A 76 7.68 -2.18 -2.30
N PRO A 77 7.52 -0.92 -2.74
CA PRO A 77 6.21 -0.36 -3.00
C PRO A 77 5.58 -1.01 -4.24
N ALA A 78 4.26 -1.23 -4.21
CA ALA A 78 3.50 -1.67 -5.36
C ALA A 78 3.45 -0.58 -6.45
N PHE A 79 3.49 0.68 -6.05
CA PHE A 79 3.58 1.83 -6.93
C PHE A 79 4.29 3.00 -6.25
N TRP A 80 4.95 3.85 -7.04
CA TRP A 80 5.61 5.04 -6.49
C TRP A 80 5.72 6.18 -7.52
N MET A 81 5.81 7.40 -7.00
CA MET A 81 6.02 8.63 -7.75
C MET A 81 6.92 9.59 -6.96
N HIS A 82 7.53 10.58 -7.61
CA HIS A 82 8.37 11.57 -6.95
C HIS A 82 8.15 12.99 -7.50
N GLN A 83 8.48 14.02 -6.74
CA GLN A 83 8.52 15.42 -7.24
C GLN A 83 9.91 15.86 -7.70
N LEU A 84 10.92 15.01 -7.47
CA LEU A 84 12.32 15.25 -7.84
C LEU A 84 12.59 15.18 -9.36
N LYS A 85 13.85 15.41 -9.77
CA LYS A 85 14.34 15.25 -11.14
C LYS A 85 14.95 13.85 -11.38
N LEU A 86 14.31 12.78 -10.91
CA LEU A 86 14.80 11.39 -11.07
C LEU A 86 14.38 10.81 -12.43
N ALA A 87 13.12 10.41 -12.55
CA ALA A 87 12.58 9.69 -13.70
C ALA A 87 11.32 10.42 -14.21
N PRO A 88 11.33 11.02 -15.42
CA PRO A 88 10.21 11.82 -15.92
C PRO A 88 8.85 11.11 -15.88
N GLU A 89 8.84 9.81 -16.14
CA GLU A 89 7.65 8.95 -16.17
C GLU A 89 7.07 8.62 -14.78
N LYS A 90 7.82 8.94 -13.72
CA LYS A 90 7.45 8.78 -12.31
C LYS A 90 7.20 10.11 -11.62
N ARG A 91 7.20 11.24 -12.35
CA ARG A 91 6.83 12.54 -11.78
C ARG A 91 5.42 12.50 -11.20
N PHE A 92 5.27 13.05 -10.00
CA PHE A 92 4.01 13.11 -9.28
C PHE A 92 2.87 13.66 -10.15
N ASP A 93 1.77 12.92 -10.15
CA ASP A 93 0.49 13.20 -10.80
C ASP A 93 -0.60 12.73 -9.84
N GLY A 94 -1.44 13.67 -9.38
CA GLY A 94 -2.45 13.39 -8.37
C GLY A 94 -3.55 12.44 -8.85
N GLU A 95 -3.98 12.55 -10.11
CA GLU A 95 -5.02 11.70 -10.68
C GLU A 95 -4.51 10.26 -10.84
N ARG A 96 -3.26 10.12 -11.31
CA ARG A 96 -2.61 8.81 -11.44
C ARG A 96 -2.38 8.15 -10.09
N LEU A 97 -1.93 8.91 -9.08
CA LEU A 97 -1.76 8.39 -7.73
C LEU A 97 -3.10 7.89 -7.16
N ALA A 98 -4.17 8.68 -7.32
CA ALA A 98 -5.50 8.29 -6.89
C ALA A 98 -6.00 7.02 -7.61
N ALA A 99 -5.75 6.89 -8.91
CA ALA A 99 -6.11 5.71 -9.68
C ALA A 99 -5.42 4.43 -9.15
N GLU A 100 -4.12 4.47 -8.88
CA GLU A 100 -3.38 3.32 -8.36
C GLU A 100 -3.82 2.94 -6.93
N ILE A 101 -4.10 3.93 -6.07
CA ILE A 101 -4.68 3.69 -4.74
C ILE A 101 -6.04 3.01 -4.87
N ASN A 102 -6.94 3.53 -5.73
CA ASN A 102 -8.28 2.99 -5.90
C ASN A 102 -8.27 1.55 -6.43
N LYS A 103 -7.35 1.22 -7.36
CA LYS A 103 -7.14 -0.13 -7.86
C LYS A 103 -6.81 -1.11 -6.72
N LEU A 104 -5.89 -0.74 -5.82
CA LEU A 104 -5.53 -1.58 -4.68
C LEU A 104 -6.69 -1.73 -3.69
N LEU A 105 -7.43 -0.65 -3.41
CA LEU A 105 -8.60 -0.70 -2.53
C LEU A 105 -9.71 -1.61 -3.07
N GLN A 106 -9.99 -1.55 -4.37
CA GLN A 106 -11.01 -2.41 -5.01
C GLN A 106 -10.60 -3.89 -4.99
N SER A 107 -9.33 -4.20 -5.25
CA SER A 107 -8.81 -5.57 -5.18
C SER A 107 -8.85 -6.16 -3.76
N ALA A 108 -8.73 -5.32 -2.73
CA ALA A 108 -8.85 -5.73 -1.34
C ALA A 108 -10.31 -6.06 -0.97
N GLY A 109 -11.27 -5.27 -1.48
CA GLY A 109 -12.70 -5.54 -1.31
C GLY A 109 -13.18 -6.81 -2.01
N GLN A 110 -12.66 -7.09 -3.21
CA GLN A 110 -13.02 -8.29 -3.98
C GLN A 110 -12.51 -9.59 -3.34
N ARG A 111 -11.34 -9.58 -2.69
CA ARG A 111 -10.81 -10.73 -1.92
C ARG A 111 -11.61 -11.04 -0.65
N CYS A 112 -12.38 -10.08 -0.13
CA CYS A 112 -13.29 -10.30 0.99
C CYS A 112 -14.60 -11.00 0.56
N LEU A 113 -14.93 -10.94 -0.74
CA LEU A 113 -16.20 -11.43 -1.30
C LEU A 113 -16.13 -12.83 -1.92
N VAL A 114 -15.07 -13.60 -1.71
CA VAL A 114 -15.04 -15.01 -2.14
C VAL A 114 -16.00 -15.81 -1.25
N PRO A 115 -17.09 -16.40 -1.78
CA PRO A 115 -17.91 -17.31 -0.98
C PRO A 115 -17.10 -18.58 -0.70
N ARG A 116 -17.16 -19.10 0.53
CA ARG A 116 -16.75 -20.49 0.79
C ARG A 116 -17.50 -21.40 -0.19
N ALA A 117 -16.81 -21.92 -1.19
CA ALA A 117 -17.31 -23.00 -2.03
C ALA A 117 -17.42 -24.26 -1.16
N GLY A 118 -18.56 -24.39 -0.50
CA GLY A 118 -18.96 -25.56 0.28
C GLY A 118 -20.30 -26.07 -0.21
N ALA A 119 -20.40 -26.37 -1.52
CA ALA A 119 -21.49 -27.15 -2.08
C ALA A 119 -20.92 -28.46 -2.63
N ILE A 120 -20.53 -29.36 -1.73
CA ILE A 120 -20.42 -30.78 -2.07
C ILE A 120 -21.85 -31.32 -2.03
N ARG A 121 -22.55 -31.30 -3.17
CA ARG A 121 -23.69 -32.21 -3.37
C ARG A 121 -23.10 -33.56 -3.74
N ASP A 122 -23.20 -34.51 -2.82
CA ASP A 122 -22.93 -35.93 -3.10
C ASP A 122 -24.16 -36.54 -3.78
N PRO A 123 -24.09 -36.97 -5.05
CA PRO A 123 -25.21 -37.62 -5.71
C PRO A 123 -25.09 -39.14 -5.58
N ARG A 124 -25.11 -39.68 -4.36
CA ARG A 124 -25.15 -41.15 -4.13
C ARG A 124 -25.99 -41.57 -2.93
N HIS A 125 -27.25 -41.13 -2.86
CA HIS A 125 -28.26 -41.89 -2.11
C HIS A 125 -29.68 -41.58 -2.59
N GLU A 126 -30.12 -42.29 -3.64
CA GLU A 126 -31.53 -42.64 -3.83
C GLU A 126 -31.60 -43.70 -4.93
N ARG A 127 -31.42 -44.96 -4.53
CA ARG A 127 -31.86 -46.11 -5.34
C ARG A 127 -33.21 -46.55 -4.81
N ASN A 128 -34.23 -46.23 -5.60
CA ASN A 128 -35.48 -46.95 -5.82
C ASN A 128 -35.90 -47.98 -4.76
N HIS A 129 -36.91 -47.61 -3.99
CA HIS A 129 -37.82 -48.56 -3.36
C HIS A 129 -39.17 -48.49 -4.10
N GLN A 130 -39.28 -49.20 -5.22
CA GLN A 130 -40.56 -49.61 -5.83
C GLN A 130 -40.33 -50.95 -6.52
N ASP A 131 -40.75 -52.03 -5.86
CA ASP A 131 -41.69 -53.02 -6.43
C ASP A 131 -41.86 -54.18 -5.45
N GLY A 132 -43.11 -54.43 -5.06
CA GLY A 132 -43.48 -55.43 -4.06
C GLY A 132 -44.97 -55.77 -4.11
N HIS A 133 -45.33 -56.50 -5.17
CA HIS A 133 -46.43 -57.47 -5.27
C HIS A 133 -47.91 -57.06 -5.08
N ARG A 134 -48.62 -57.05 -6.23
CA ARG A 134 -49.91 -57.72 -6.37
C ARG A 134 -49.71 -59.23 -6.40
N ARG A 135 -50.39 -59.96 -5.53
CA ARG A 135 -51.36 -61.04 -5.84
C ARG A 135 -52.00 -61.53 -4.54
#